data_AF-F4MPV6-F1
#
_entry.id   AF-F4MPV6-F1
#
_cell.length_a   1.000
_cell.length_b   1.000
_cell.length_c   1.000
_cell.angle_alpha   90.00
_cell.angle_beta   90.00
_cell.angle_gamma   90.00
#
_symmetry.space_group_name_H-M   'P 1'
#
loop_
_entity.id
_entity.type
_entity.pdbx_description
1 polymer ?
#
loop_
_entity_poly.entity_id
_entity_poly.type
_entity_poly.pdbx_seq_one_letter_code
_entity_poly.pdbx_strand_id
1 'polypeptide(L)'
;MPVQESIYWVYFHDMVKKIKTDRFKKVDELLKKKINEIFEITHYGLFQYQILKDKPLINIDDSSISEICKYITNNYSRFFEYLNYNNSKTSVYSSKLTKNELEEISFIIENISIRYIADNLILTNNNNYNSDFLTLLLIELSKMHRFDTNFLARNNDKIVYHSLVYPLFLTMLVIDITNEAQMFNNIKKIYTKQNILNALKSGRPLSSNELNYFKSHIDILEYDEEWNTFLLNFKQENWTSFSVEKKYKLVFQLAKYTALFLKDRIKSVWALSDGEEIFDSFYNYINLFLINKTSNQTSTIYLTNKIDPLNKNYDDSDRFLLPFLIKDYNPIQIGHHISSLKDYSKFVCDKDRIIDFLDAVLLSTNYINLIDILKVDSNYLADFLIQRKKLALVDTLNLYKLNDHNIYKKQYNSINLEDLKFNQDVLKEIIKKDFRIEVLKTNNQFVNMLKIISLILALVPSTARRYNYSWELIVKYFIITFGPYKRKKALYDKKTINEITYKISKLLSNFKHVKNKDDYSQTLLIIHKLENFKN
;
A
#
# COMPACT_ATOMS: atom_id res chain seq x y z
N MET A 1 -5.31 -16.76 -19.77
CA MET A 1 -6.27 -16.08 -18.86
C MET A 1 -6.56 -14.71 -19.44
N PRO A 2 -7.72 -14.05 -19.19
CA PRO A 2 -7.96 -12.71 -19.70
C PRO A 2 -6.89 -11.72 -19.19
N VAL A 3 -6.26 -10.99 -20.12
CA VAL A 3 -5.19 -10.02 -19.84
C VAL A 3 -5.79 -8.68 -19.44
N GLN A 4 -5.18 -8.01 -18.45
CA GLN A 4 -5.56 -6.66 -18.06
C GLN A 4 -5.27 -5.66 -19.20
N GLU A 5 -6.28 -4.92 -19.62
CA GLU A 5 -6.17 -3.84 -20.60
C GLU A 5 -5.97 -2.49 -19.85
N SER A 6 -4.87 -2.40 -19.09
CA SER A 6 -4.55 -1.26 -18.24
C SER A 6 -4.06 -0.03 -19.03
N ILE A 7 -4.03 1.13 -18.36
CA ILE A 7 -3.58 2.38 -18.99
C ILE A 7 -2.10 2.31 -19.41
N TYR A 8 -1.28 1.61 -18.64
CA TYR A 8 0.12 1.39 -18.95
C TYR A 8 0.32 0.78 -20.35
N TRP A 9 -0.43 -0.27 -20.66
CA TRP A 9 -0.29 -0.97 -21.95
C TRP A 9 -0.72 -0.11 -23.14
N VAL A 10 -1.55 0.92 -22.93
CA VAL A 10 -1.91 1.88 -23.97
C VAL A 10 -0.70 2.72 -24.39
N TYR A 11 0.09 3.17 -23.41
CA TYR A 11 1.25 4.05 -23.63
C TYR A 11 2.57 3.29 -23.76
N PHE A 12 2.61 2.00 -23.41
CA PHE A 12 3.80 1.15 -23.53
C PHE A 12 4.41 1.16 -24.92
N HIS A 13 3.58 1.17 -25.97
CA HIS A 13 4.06 1.25 -27.35
C HIS A 13 4.89 2.52 -27.60
N ASP A 14 4.48 3.66 -27.04
CA ASP A 14 5.16 4.93 -27.27
C ASP A 14 6.47 5.01 -26.49
N MET A 15 6.53 4.37 -25.33
CA MET A 15 7.75 4.16 -24.56
C MET A 15 8.76 3.29 -25.33
N VAL A 16 8.33 2.13 -25.82
CA VAL A 16 9.17 1.20 -26.60
C VAL A 16 9.71 1.84 -27.89
N LYS A 17 8.88 2.63 -28.59
CA LYS A 17 9.30 3.33 -29.82
C LYS A 17 10.56 4.18 -29.62
N LYS A 18 10.73 4.79 -28.44
CA LYS A 18 11.90 5.62 -28.12
C LYS A 18 13.17 4.80 -27.93
N ILE A 19 13.05 3.56 -27.48
CA ILE A 19 14.17 2.63 -27.21
C ILE A 19 14.76 2.06 -28.51
N LYS A 20 14.05 2.17 -29.65
CA LYS A 20 14.48 1.68 -30.98
C LYS A 20 14.91 0.20 -30.96
N THR A 21 14.09 -0.66 -30.35
CA THR A 21 14.34 -2.11 -30.24
C THR A 21 13.24 -2.94 -30.88
N ASP A 22 13.63 -4.06 -31.49
CA ASP A 22 12.71 -5.02 -32.09
C ASP A 22 12.08 -5.98 -31.07
N ARG A 23 12.66 -6.06 -29.86
CA ARG A 23 12.26 -7.00 -28.79
C ARG A 23 10.80 -6.87 -28.36
N PHE A 24 10.17 -5.72 -28.59
CA PHE A 24 8.82 -5.42 -28.12
C PHE A 24 7.85 -5.04 -29.26
N LYS A 25 8.19 -5.36 -30.52
CA LYS A 25 7.29 -5.15 -31.67
C LYS A 25 5.96 -5.89 -31.52
N LYS A 26 5.96 -7.07 -30.88
CA LYS A 26 4.77 -7.85 -30.56
C LYS A 26 4.69 -8.09 -29.06
N VAL A 27 3.63 -7.58 -28.42
CA VAL A 27 3.43 -7.70 -26.97
C VAL A 27 2.37 -8.76 -26.68
N ASP A 28 2.82 -9.98 -26.37
CA ASP A 28 1.95 -11.10 -26.00
C ASP A 28 1.71 -11.21 -24.48
N GLU A 29 0.90 -12.18 -24.05
CA GLU A 29 0.55 -12.37 -22.62
C GLU A 29 1.79 -12.71 -21.77
N LEU A 30 2.72 -13.51 -22.30
CA LEU A 30 3.91 -13.94 -21.56
C LEU A 30 4.84 -12.76 -21.30
N LEU A 31 5.10 -11.95 -22.33
CA LEU A 31 5.92 -10.75 -22.20
C LEU A 31 5.32 -9.74 -21.22
N LYS A 32 3.99 -9.58 -21.20
CA LYS A 32 3.33 -8.72 -20.21
C LYS A 32 3.55 -9.19 -18.78
N LYS A 33 3.47 -10.51 -18.54
CA LYS A 33 3.73 -11.09 -17.20
C LYS A 33 5.19 -10.86 -16.79
N LYS A 34 6.14 -11.12 -17.69
CA LYS A 34 7.57 -10.84 -17.49
C LYS A 34 7.84 -9.38 -17.11
N ILE A 35 7.32 -8.43 -17.91
CA ILE A 35 7.50 -7.00 -17.64
C ILE A 35 6.90 -6.60 -16.30
N ASN A 36 5.69 -7.06 -15.97
CA ASN A 36 5.06 -6.74 -14.68
C ASN A 36 5.88 -7.26 -13.50
N GLU A 37 6.37 -8.51 -13.55
CA GLU A 37 7.24 -9.06 -12.51
C GLU A 37 8.54 -8.25 -12.38
N ILE A 38 9.18 -7.91 -13.50
CA ILE A 38 10.39 -7.07 -13.48
C ILE A 38 10.10 -5.70 -12.88
N PHE A 39 8.93 -5.09 -13.13
CA PHE A 39 8.55 -3.82 -12.51
C PHE A 39 8.43 -3.93 -10.99
N GLU A 40 7.75 -4.95 -10.48
CA GLU A 40 7.60 -5.21 -9.05
C GLU A 40 8.98 -5.38 -8.38
N ILE A 41 9.85 -6.19 -8.98
CA ILE A 41 11.20 -6.43 -8.46
C ILE A 41 12.09 -5.19 -8.57
N THR A 42 11.99 -4.44 -9.67
CA THR A 42 12.78 -3.20 -9.84
C THR A 42 12.40 -2.20 -8.76
N HIS A 43 11.10 -2.02 -8.53
CA HIS A 43 10.59 -1.09 -7.53
C HIS A 43 11.04 -1.46 -6.12
N TYR A 44 10.87 -2.72 -5.70
CA TYR A 44 11.40 -3.21 -4.42
C TYR A 44 12.93 -3.08 -4.34
N GLY A 45 13.63 -3.41 -5.43
CA GLY A 45 15.08 -3.34 -5.52
C GLY A 45 15.63 -1.93 -5.33
N LEU A 46 14.90 -0.88 -5.71
CA LEU A 46 15.28 0.51 -5.43
C LEU A 46 15.25 0.83 -3.93
N PHE A 47 14.27 0.32 -3.17
CA PHE A 47 14.26 0.47 -1.71
C PHE A 47 15.40 -0.31 -1.05
N GLN A 48 15.73 -1.50 -1.55
CA GLN A 48 16.88 -2.26 -1.06
C GLN A 48 18.22 -1.58 -1.40
N TYR A 49 18.29 -0.89 -2.55
CA TYR A 49 19.43 -0.06 -2.92
C TYR A 49 19.57 1.18 -2.01
N GLN A 50 18.47 1.83 -1.61
CA GLN A 50 18.49 2.91 -0.61
C GLN A 50 19.12 2.44 0.70
N ILE A 51 18.70 1.27 1.19
CA ILE A 51 19.27 0.66 2.41
C ILE A 51 20.76 0.37 2.22
N LEU A 52 21.16 -0.17 1.06
CA LEU A 52 22.57 -0.49 0.78
C LEU A 52 23.47 0.76 0.76
N LYS A 53 22.96 1.86 0.19
CA LYS A 53 23.69 3.12 0.06
C LYS A 53 23.58 4.01 1.28
N ASP A 54 22.69 3.66 2.20
CA ASP A 54 22.35 4.45 3.38
C ASP A 54 21.95 5.88 3.03
N LYS A 55 21.20 6.03 1.93
CA LYS A 55 20.79 7.33 1.37
C LYS A 55 19.42 7.24 0.69
N PRO A 56 18.59 8.28 0.81
CA PRO A 56 17.32 8.35 0.08
C PRO A 56 17.55 8.46 -1.43
N LEU A 57 16.70 7.80 -2.24
CA LEU A 57 16.64 8.01 -3.69
C LEU A 57 15.74 9.22 -3.98
N ILE A 58 16.39 10.38 -4.06
CA ILE A 58 15.76 11.68 -4.35
C ILE A 58 15.57 11.87 -5.86
N ASN A 59 16.46 11.27 -6.65
CA ASN A 59 16.45 11.25 -8.11
C ASN A 59 17.17 9.98 -8.61
N ILE A 60 16.94 9.59 -9.85
CA ILE A 60 17.65 8.51 -10.54
C ILE A 60 18.25 9.07 -11.84
N ASP A 61 19.47 9.57 -11.75
CA ASP A 61 20.19 10.12 -12.89
C ASP A 61 20.65 9.02 -13.85
N ASP A 62 20.74 9.34 -15.15
CA ASP A 62 21.20 8.41 -16.19
C ASP A 62 22.55 7.74 -15.85
N SER A 63 23.44 8.44 -15.13
CA SER A 63 24.74 7.92 -14.68
C SER A 63 24.62 6.79 -13.65
N SER A 64 23.56 6.78 -12.85
CA SER A 64 23.30 5.79 -11.80
C SER A 64 22.53 4.56 -12.30
N ILE A 65 21.81 4.67 -13.43
CA ILE A 65 20.92 3.62 -13.92
C ILE A 65 21.65 2.30 -14.13
N SER A 66 22.85 2.33 -14.73
CA SER A 66 23.61 1.10 -15.01
C SER A 66 24.05 0.39 -13.72
N GLU A 67 24.48 1.15 -12.71
CA GLU A 67 24.87 0.60 -11.40
C GLU A 67 23.67 -0.04 -10.70
N ILE A 68 22.54 0.68 -10.64
CA ILE A 68 21.29 0.20 -10.04
C ILE A 68 20.79 -1.04 -10.78
N CYS A 69 20.79 -1.01 -12.12
CA CYS A 69 20.38 -2.14 -12.94
C CYS A 69 21.21 -3.39 -12.64
N LYS A 70 22.54 -3.24 -12.55
CA LYS A 70 23.43 -4.34 -12.20
C LYS A 70 23.14 -4.89 -10.80
N TYR A 71 22.92 -4.02 -9.82
CA TYR A 71 22.57 -4.44 -8.45
C TYR A 71 21.25 -5.24 -8.41
N ILE A 72 20.19 -4.72 -9.06
CA ILE A 72 18.87 -5.37 -9.07
C ILE A 72 18.94 -6.69 -9.84
N THR A 73 19.59 -6.72 -11.00
CA THR A 73 19.72 -7.94 -11.82
C THR A 73 20.46 -9.04 -11.06
N ASN A 74 21.54 -8.70 -10.35
CA ASN A 74 22.31 -9.67 -9.55
C ASN A 74 21.52 -10.24 -8.36
N ASN A 75 20.52 -9.52 -7.86
CA ASN A 75 19.71 -9.92 -6.71
C ASN A 75 18.28 -10.32 -7.10
N TYR A 76 17.97 -10.47 -8.39
CA TYR A 76 16.61 -10.60 -8.90
C TYR A 76 15.80 -11.73 -8.25
N SER A 77 16.30 -12.97 -8.30
CA SER A 77 15.61 -14.13 -7.72
C SER A 77 15.34 -13.96 -6.23
N ARG A 78 16.29 -13.32 -5.53
CA ARG A 78 16.21 -13.05 -4.11
C ARG A 78 15.12 -12.01 -3.82
N PHE A 79 15.09 -10.91 -4.56
CA PHE A 79 14.06 -9.89 -4.42
C PHE A 79 12.67 -10.45 -4.71
N PHE A 80 12.53 -11.30 -5.73
CA PHE A 80 11.27 -11.99 -6.01
C PHE A 80 10.79 -12.83 -4.81
N GLU A 81 11.69 -13.62 -4.22
CA GLU A 81 11.38 -14.45 -3.04
C GLU A 81 10.88 -13.60 -1.87
N TYR A 82 11.55 -12.49 -1.55
CA TYR A 82 11.18 -11.64 -0.41
C TYR A 82 9.89 -10.85 -0.64
N LEU A 83 9.70 -10.30 -1.84
CA LEU A 83 8.46 -9.63 -2.21
C LEU A 83 7.26 -10.56 -2.05
N ASN A 84 7.45 -11.84 -2.38
CA ASN A 84 6.41 -12.86 -2.37
C ASN A 84 6.50 -13.81 -1.17
N TYR A 85 7.20 -13.45 -0.09
CA TYR A 85 7.46 -14.36 1.03
C TYR A 85 6.20 -14.94 1.66
N ASN A 86 5.11 -14.15 1.73
CA ASN A 86 3.83 -14.58 2.29
C ASN A 86 2.86 -15.12 1.23
N ASN A 87 3.25 -15.13 -0.06
CA ASN A 87 2.36 -15.37 -1.18
C ASN A 87 2.88 -16.58 -1.98
N SER A 88 1.99 -17.44 -2.46
CA SER A 88 2.37 -18.58 -3.32
C SER A 88 2.64 -18.19 -4.78
N LYS A 89 3.09 -16.94 -5.04
CA LYS A 89 3.33 -16.43 -6.40
C LYS A 89 4.56 -17.13 -6.97
N THR A 90 4.40 -17.74 -8.14
CA THR A 90 5.50 -18.38 -8.88
C THR A 90 6.07 -17.41 -9.91
N SER A 91 7.40 -17.28 -9.96
CA SER A 91 8.06 -16.44 -10.96
C SER A 91 7.85 -17.01 -12.36
N VAL A 92 7.79 -16.12 -13.36
CA VAL A 92 7.83 -16.52 -14.78
C VAL A 92 9.23 -16.86 -15.26
N TYR A 93 10.26 -16.52 -14.48
CA TYR A 93 11.65 -16.85 -14.75
C TYR A 93 12.08 -18.10 -13.97
N SER A 94 13.15 -18.73 -14.44
CA SER A 94 13.75 -19.86 -13.74
C SER A 94 14.36 -19.45 -12.40
N SER A 95 14.37 -20.36 -11.42
CA SER A 95 15.01 -20.10 -10.11
C SER A 95 16.51 -19.79 -10.25
N LYS A 96 17.16 -20.44 -11.22
CA LYS A 96 18.54 -20.18 -11.63
C LYS A 96 18.54 -19.56 -13.03
N LEU A 97 18.57 -18.23 -13.07
CA LEU A 97 18.53 -17.43 -14.29
C LEU A 97 19.63 -17.84 -15.28
N THR A 98 19.23 -18.09 -16.52
CA THR A 98 20.12 -18.29 -17.66
C THR A 98 20.72 -16.95 -18.12
N LYS A 99 21.81 -17.00 -18.89
CA LYS A 99 22.44 -15.79 -19.45
C LYS A 99 21.45 -14.93 -20.26
N ASN A 100 20.59 -15.58 -21.06
CA ASN A 100 19.59 -14.89 -21.87
C ASN A 100 18.52 -14.21 -20.99
N GLU A 101 18.09 -14.86 -19.90
CA GLU A 101 17.15 -14.25 -18.95
C GLU A 101 17.78 -13.05 -18.24
N LEU A 102 19.05 -13.13 -17.83
CA LEU A 102 19.77 -12.01 -17.23
C LEU A 102 19.89 -10.82 -18.20
N GLU A 103 20.20 -11.06 -19.47
CA GLU A 103 20.24 -10.02 -20.51
C GLU A 103 18.87 -9.42 -20.82
N GLU A 104 17.80 -10.21 -20.77
CA GLU A 104 16.42 -9.74 -20.92
C GLU A 104 16.01 -8.86 -19.73
N ILE A 105 16.22 -9.36 -18.51
CA ILE A 105 15.90 -8.67 -17.26
C ILE A 105 16.65 -7.34 -17.19
N SER A 106 17.98 -7.36 -17.35
CA SER A 106 18.81 -6.16 -17.31
C SER A 106 18.35 -5.11 -18.33
N PHE A 107 18.07 -5.54 -19.57
CA PHE A 107 17.58 -4.65 -20.62
C PHE A 107 16.25 -3.97 -20.25
N ILE A 108 15.29 -4.75 -19.72
CA ILE A 108 13.99 -4.21 -19.29
C ILE A 108 14.16 -3.27 -18.08
N ILE A 109 14.99 -3.63 -17.10
CA ILE A 109 15.25 -2.79 -15.93
C ILE A 109 15.80 -1.43 -16.35
N GLU A 110 16.88 -1.42 -17.13
CA GLU A 110 17.61 -0.21 -17.53
C GLU A 110 16.81 0.69 -18.49
N ASN A 111 16.14 0.09 -19.48
CA ASN A 111 15.51 0.87 -20.55
C ASN A 111 14.02 1.11 -20.34
N ILE A 112 13.38 0.33 -19.46
CA ILE A 112 11.94 0.44 -19.21
C ILE A 112 11.67 0.78 -17.75
N SER A 113 11.91 -0.16 -16.84
CA SER A 113 11.37 -0.07 -15.47
C SER A 113 11.92 1.12 -14.69
N ILE A 114 13.26 1.29 -14.65
CA ILE A 114 13.89 2.40 -13.92
C ILE A 114 13.46 3.75 -14.51
N ARG A 115 13.46 3.87 -15.85
CA ARG A 115 13.05 5.12 -16.53
C ARG A 115 11.61 5.49 -16.23
N TYR A 116 10.70 4.52 -16.26
CA TYR A 116 9.30 4.76 -15.89
C TYR A 116 9.17 5.22 -14.43
N ILE A 117 9.88 4.55 -13.51
CA ILE A 117 9.84 4.88 -12.09
C ILE A 117 10.37 6.29 -11.84
N ALA A 118 11.51 6.65 -12.44
CA ALA A 118 12.10 7.99 -12.34
C ALA A 118 11.13 9.08 -12.83
N ASP A 119 10.46 8.85 -13.96
CA ASP A 119 9.54 9.82 -14.57
C ASP A 119 8.19 9.96 -13.84
N ASN A 120 7.73 8.91 -13.13
CA ASN A 120 6.33 8.84 -12.66
C ASN A 120 6.17 8.63 -11.15
N LEU A 121 7.19 8.14 -10.44
CA LEU A 121 7.06 7.71 -9.04
C LEU A 121 7.97 8.48 -8.07
N ILE A 122 8.80 9.42 -8.54
CA ILE A 122 9.49 10.36 -7.65
C ILE A 122 8.56 11.55 -7.40
N LEU A 123 8.20 11.75 -6.14
CA LEU A 123 7.31 12.83 -5.70
C LEU A 123 8.09 13.91 -4.97
N THR A 124 7.58 15.14 -5.05
CA THR A 124 8.04 16.26 -4.23
C THR A 124 7.06 16.47 -3.08
N ASN A 125 7.57 16.59 -1.86
CA ASN A 125 6.80 16.93 -0.69
C ASN A 125 6.32 18.37 -0.81
N ASN A 126 5.01 18.57 -0.67
CA ASN A 126 4.38 19.88 -0.66
C ASN A 126 3.61 20.14 0.64
N ASN A 127 3.77 19.27 1.66
CA ASN A 127 3.11 19.29 2.96
C ASN A 127 1.57 19.29 2.93
N ASN A 128 0.94 18.97 1.80
CA ASN A 128 -0.52 19.03 1.62
C ASN A 128 -1.21 17.66 1.62
N TYR A 129 -0.49 16.58 1.94
CA TYR A 129 -1.03 15.23 1.94
C TYR A 129 -2.07 15.01 3.06
N ASN A 130 -3.21 14.42 2.69
CA ASN A 130 -4.23 14.05 3.68
C ASN A 130 -3.80 12.82 4.52
N SER A 131 -4.51 12.56 5.62
CA SER A 131 -4.21 11.44 6.52
C SER A 131 -4.28 10.06 5.86
N ASP A 132 -5.21 9.87 4.93
CA ASP A 132 -5.45 8.59 4.27
C ASP A 132 -4.28 8.21 3.35
N PHE A 133 -3.79 9.16 2.56
CA PHE A 133 -2.60 8.99 1.72
C PHE A 133 -1.33 8.78 2.55
N LEU A 134 -1.13 9.58 3.62
CA LEU A 134 0.00 9.37 4.53
C LEU A 134 -0.05 7.98 5.18
N THR A 135 -1.25 7.51 5.57
CA THR A 135 -1.42 6.16 6.10
C THR A 135 -1.05 5.10 5.07
N LEU A 136 -1.49 5.27 3.80
CA LEU A 136 -1.11 4.38 2.70
C LEU A 136 0.41 4.36 2.49
N LEU A 137 1.06 5.53 2.42
CA LEU A 137 2.53 5.62 2.30
C LEU A 137 3.23 4.82 3.38
N LEU A 138 2.77 4.97 4.63
CA LEU A 138 3.41 4.33 5.76
C LEU A 138 3.18 2.81 5.80
N ILE A 139 2.01 2.33 5.37
CA ILE A 139 1.73 0.90 5.18
C ILE A 139 2.71 0.32 4.15
N GLU A 140 2.89 1.00 3.03
CA GLU A 140 3.74 0.52 1.94
C GLU A 140 5.22 0.61 2.28
N LEU A 141 5.67 1.67 2.95
CA LEU A 141 7.03 1.75 3.51
C LEU A 141 7.30 0.60 4.48
N SER A 142 6.35 0.28 5.35
CA SER A 142 6.48 -0.87 6.26
C SER A 142 6.67 -2.18 5.49
N LYS A 143 6.02 -2.36 4.34
CA LYS A 143 6.19 -3.54 3.49
C LYS A 143 7.54 -3.55 2.77
N MET A 144 7.90 -2.43 2.14
CA MET A 144 9.15 -2.28 1.38
C MET A 144 10.39 -2.45 2.27
N HIS A 145 10.29 -2.04 3.54
CA HIS A 145 11.35 -2.17 4.54
C HIS A 145 11.15 -3.35 5.50
N ARG A 146 10.21 -4.26 5.24
CA ARG A 146 10.00 -5.44 6.12
C ARG A 146 11.28 -6.26 6.26
N PHE A 147 12.02 -6.45 5.18
CA PHE A 147 13.26 -7.22 5.14
C PHE A 147 14.44 -6.36 4.70
N ASP A 148 15.62 -6.68 5.23
CA ASP A 148 16.88 -6.19 4.70
C ASP A 148 17.59 -7.30 3.93
N THR A 149 17.53 -7.19 2.61
CA THR A 149 18.11 -8.17 1.71
C THR A 149 19.58 -7.90 1.40
N ASN A 150 20.26 -6.98 2.09
CA ASN A 150 21.70 -6.81 1.92
C ASN A 150 22.50 -7.65 2.94
N PHE A 151 21.97 -7.88 4.14
CA PHE A 151 22.72 -8.54 5.22
C PHE A 151 22.75 -10.09 5.19
N LEU A 152 21.84 -10.77 4.47
CA LEU A 152 21.81 -12.25 4.45
C LEU A 152 22.92 -12.89 3.58
N ALA A 153 23.77 -12.09 2.92
CA ALA A 153 24.85 -12.63 2.06
C ALA A 153 26.03 -13.23 2.85
N ARG A 154 26.05 -13.16 4.19
CA ARG A 154 27.22 -13.58 4.99
C ARG A 154 27.06 -14.88 5.76
N ASN A 155 25.83 -15.32 6.06
CA ASN A 155 25.61 -16.53 6.85
C ASN A 155 24.60 -17.43 6.16
N ASN A 156 24.89 -18.73 6.06
CA ASN A 156 23.98 -19.80 5.60
C ASN A 156 22.71 -19.98 6.48
N ASP A 157 22.30 -18.95 7.20
CA ASP A 157 21.13 -18.97 8.06
C ASP A 157 19.89 -19.03 7.16
N LYS A 158 19.16 -20.14 7.22
CA LYS A 158 17.81 -20.29 6.62
C LYS A 158 16.77 -19.33 7.22
N ILE A 159 17.17 -18.47 8.16
CA ILE A 159 16.32 -17.56 8.90
C ILE A 159 16.53 -16.15 8.37
N VAL A 160 15.45 -15.62 7.82
CA VAL A 160 15.34 -14.25 7.33
C VAL A 160 14.94 -13.36 8.49
N TYR A 161 15.70 -12.30 8.70
CA TYR A 161 15.42 -11.31 9.73
C TYR A 161 14.76 -10.06 9.11
N HIS A 162 13.87 -9.44 9.88
CA HIS A 162 13.31 -8.14 9.53
C HIS A 162 14.39 -7.07 9.53
N SER A 163 14.20 -6.03 8.70
CA SER A 163 15.05 -4.83 8.74
C SER A 163 14.88 -4.11 10.08
N LEU A 164 15.92 -3.39 10.49
CA LEU A 164 15.90 -2.56 11.69
C LEU A 164 14.94 -1.36 11.58
N VAL A 165 14.57 -0.95 10.37
CA VAL A 165 13.64 0.17 10.12
C VAL A 165 12.17 -0.28 10.20
N TYR A 166 11.90 -1.57 10.01
CA TYR A 166 10.53 -2.11 10.01
C TYR A 166 9.74 -1.82 11.30
N PRO A 167 10.30 -2.01 12.51
CA PRO A 167 9.61 -1.64 13.75
C PRO A 167 9.27 -0.16 13.84
N LEU A 168 10.07 0.74 13.27
CA LEU A 168 9.82 2.18 13.30
C LEU A 168 8.57 2.54 12.49
N PHE A 169 8.48 2.11 11.23
CA PHE A 169 7.30 2.39 10.40
C PHE A 169 6.03 1.71 10.95
N LEU A 170 6.16 0.48 11.46
CA LEU A 170 5.05 -0.18 12.15
C LEU A 170 4.59 0.58 13.39
N THR A 171 5.52 1.14 14.16
CA THR A 171 5.19 1.96 15.34
C THR A 171 4.38 3.17 14.94
N MET A 172 4.83 3.92 13.93
CA MET A 172 4.11 5.07 13.39
C MET A 172 2.69 4.68 12.92
N LEU A 173 2.51 3.48 12.34
CA LEU A 173 1.19 2.98 11.91
C LEU A 173 0.29 2.63 13.09
N VAL A 174 0.85 1.90 14.05
CA VAL A 174 0.16 1.40 15.24
C VAL A 174 -0.37 2.56 16.06
N ILE A 175 0.46 3.57 16.32
CA ILE A 175 0.04 4.75 17.08
C ILE A 175 -0.91 5.63 16.27
N ASP A 176 -1.01 5.44 14.95
CA ASP A 176 -1.74 6.31 14.03
C ASP A 176 -1.19 7.74 14.06
N ILE A 177 0.09 7.88 13.71
CA ILE A 177 0.78 9.18 13.74
C ILE A 177 0.12 10.25 12.86
N THR A 178 -0.69 9.82 11.90
CA THR A 178 -1.43 10.72 11.01
C THR A 178 -2.66 11.34 11.66
N ASN A 179 -3.09 10.82 12.82
CA ASN A 179 -4.24 11.26 13.60
C ASN A 179 -3.84 11.53 15.07
N GLU A 180 -3.25 12.71 15.28
CA GLU A 180 -2.70 13.13 16.58
C GLU A 180 -3.71 13.05 17.73
N ALA A 181 -5.01 13.28 17.45
CA ALA A 181 -6.08 13.22 18.44
C ALA A 181 -6.30 11.80 19.01
N GLN A 182 -6.06 10.75 18.21
CA GLN A 182 -6.20 9.35 18.64
C GLN A 182 -4.88 8.72 19.07
N MET A 183 -3.75 9.37 18.79
CA MET A 183 -2.42 8.81 18.97
C MET A 183 -2.16 8.35 20.41
N PHE A 184 -2.39 9.22 21.39
CA PHE A 184 -2.24 8.90 22.81
C PHE A 184 -3.11 7.69 23.24
N ASN A 185 -4.36 7.63 22.78
CA ASN A 185 -5.28 6.53 23.10
C ASN A 185 -4.83 5.20 22.50
N ASN A 186 -4.29 5.21 21.28
CA ASN A 186 -3.73 4.03 20.64
C ASN A 186 -2.50 3.51 21.40
N ILE A 187 -1.60 4.41 21.79
CA ILE A 187 -0.40 4.09 22.57
C ILE A 187 -0.79 3.42 23.88
N LYS A 188 -1.73 3.99 24.64
CA LYS A 188 -2.21 3.42 25.91
C LYS A 188 -2.83 2.03 25.77
N LYS A 189 -3.44 1.72 24.62
CA LYS A 189 -4.06 0.41 24.38
C LYS A 189 -3.03 -0.66 24.03
N ILE A 190 -2.03 -0.31 23.22
CA ILE A 190 -1.08 -1.31 22.71
C ILE A 190 0.18 -1.47 23.57
N TYR A 191 0.75 -0.37 24.08
CA TYR A 191 1.95 -0.38 24.90
C TYR A 191 1.59 -0.36 26.38
N THR A 192 0.82 -1.35 26.84
CA THR A 192 0.62 -1.50 28.29
C THR A 192 1.84 -2.15 28.91
N LYS A 193 2.16 -1.81 30.17
CA LYS A 193 3.22 -2.47 30.96
C LYS A 193 3.08 -3.99 30.90
N GLN A 194 1.86 -4.51 31.08
CA GLN A 194 1.58 -5.94 30.99
C GLN A 194 1.95 -6.53 29.62
N ASN A 195 1.56 -5.88 28.52
CA ASN A 195 1.82 -6.40 27.18
C ASN A 195 3.31 -6.38 26.86
N ILE A 196 4.03 -5.34 27.27
CA ILE A 196 5.48 -5.25 27.08
C ILE A 196 6.21 -6.32 27.91
N LEU A 197 5.84 -6.47 29.19
CA LEU A 197 6.42 -7.51 30.06
C LEU A 197 6.14 -8.92 29.55
N ASN A 198 4.94 -9.17 29.00
CA ASN A 198 4.62 -10.44 28.35
C ASN A 198 5.51 -10.66 27.13
N ALA A 199 5.69 -9.66 26.27
CA ALA A 199 6.55 -9.74 25.09
C ALA A 199 8.03 -9.97 25.44
N LEU A 200 8.52 -9.40 26.54
CA LEU A 200 9.86 -9.68 27.06
C LEU A 200 10.03 -11.17 27.42
N LYS A 201 9.00 -11.78 28.02
CA LYS A 201 9.03 -13.17 28.52
C LYS A 201 8.68 -14.24 27.48
N SER A 202 7.88 -13.91 26.46
CA SER A 202 7.43 -14.86 25.42
C SER A 202 8.39 -14.93 24.23
N GLY A 203 8.42 -16.00 23.44
CA GLY A 203 9.26 -16.08 22.23
C GLY A 203 10.74 -16.32 22.53
N ARG A 204 11.64 -15.92 21.63
CA ARG A 204 13.09 -16.13 21.83
C ARG A 204 13.63 -15.34 23.03
N PRO A 205 14.62 -15.86 23.76
CA PRO A 205 15.31 -15.09 24.79
C PRO A 205 16.11 -13.94 24.16
N LEU A 206 16.24 -12.85 24.92
CA LEU A 206 17.10 -11.73 24.57
C LEU A 206 18.55 -12.08 24.91
N SER A 207 19.48 -11.70 24.03
CA SER A 207 20.91 -11.78 24.32
C SER A 207 21.32 -10.75 25.39
N SER A 208 22.50 -10.92 25.98
CA SER A 208 23.00 -9.99 27.01
C SER A 208 23.07 -8.54 26.55
N ASN A 209 23.46 -8.30 25.28
CA ASN A 209 23.49 -6.96 24.70
C ASN A 209 22.09 -6.37 24.54
N GLU A 210 21.10 -7.19 24.15
CA GLU A 210 19.70 -6.76 24.07
C GLU A 210 19.13 -6.45 25.46
N LEU A 211 19.43 -7.27 26.47
CA LEU A 211 19.02 -7.02 27.85
C LEU A 211 19.59 -5.70 28.37
N ASN A 212 20.89 -5.45 28.12
CA ASN A 212 21.52 -4.18 28.49
C ASN A 212 20.89 -2.99 27.76
N TYR A 213 20.58 -3.14 26.47
CA TYR A 213 19.91 -2.11 25.67
C TYR A 213 18.51 -1.77 26.18
N PHE A 214 17.77 -2.77 26.69
CA PHE A 214 16.45 -2.57 27.27
C PHE A 214 16.46 -2.20 28.75
N LYS A 215 17.60 -2.21 29.43
CA LYS A 215 17.67 -2.02 30.89
C LYS A 215 17.01 -0.72 31.35
N SER A 216 17.39 0.41 30.76
CA SER A 216 16.78 1.72 31.07
C SER A 216 15.29 1.78 30.73
N HIS A 217 14.84 1.04 29.72
CA HIS A 217 13.43 0.94 29.35
C HIS A 217 12.63 0.06 30.31
N ILE A 218 13.26 -0.96 30.90
CA ILE A 218 12.68 -1.78 31.96
C ILE A 218 12.54 -0.93 33.23
N ASP A 219 13.57 -0.15 33.59
CA ASP A 219 13.53 0.75 34.74
C ASP A 219 12.35 1.74 34.62
N ILE A 220 12.18 2.41 33.46
CA ILE A 220 11.03 3.30 33.19
C ILE A 220 9.69 2.57 33.34
N LEU A 221 9.61 1.29 32.94
CA LEU A 221 8.38 0.50 33.07
C LEU A 221 8.11 0.12 34.53
N GLU A 222 9.12 0.03 35.39
CA GLU A 222 8.94 -0.27 36.82
C GLU A 222 8.29 0.92 37.54
N TYR A 223 8.67 2.16 37.20
CA TYR A 223 8.13 3.39 37.78
C TYR A 223 6.93 3.95 36.99
N ASP A 224 5.72 3.74 37.49
CA ASP A 224 4.48 4.15 36.81
C ASP A 224 4.41 5.67 36.52
N GLU A 225 5.00 6.52 37.37
CA GLU A 225 5.07 7.97 37.14
C GLU A 225 5.93 8.34 35.93
N GLU A 226 7.09 7.70 35.78
CA GLU A 226 7.99 7.93 34.63
C GLU A 226 7.35 7.44 33.34
N TRP A 227 6.74 6.25 33.37
CA TRP A 227 6.00 5.72 32.23
C TRP A 227 4.85 6.66 31.83
N ASN A 228 4.05 7.12 32.78
CA ASN A 228 2.96 8.06 32.50
C ASN A 228 3.49 9.38 31.94
N THR A 229 4.57 9.91 32.49
CA THR A 229 5.23 11.13 32.00
C THR A 229 5.72 10.97 30.56
N PHE A 230 6.33 9.83 30.24
CA PHE A 230 6.71 9.50 28.87
C PHE A 230 5.50 9.51 27.94
N LEU A 231 4.41 8.83 28.33
CA LEU A 231 3.18 8.77 27.52
C LEU A 231 2.53 10.14 27.30
N LEU A 232 2.59 11.05 28.28
CA LEU A 232 2.01 12.39 28.18
C LEU A 232 2.62 13.23 27.05
N ASN A 233 3.84 12.93 26.61
CA ASN A 233 4.46 13.58 25.44
C ASN A 233 3.64 13.39 24.14
N PHE A 234 2.85 12.32 24.05
CA PHE A 234 2.04 12.00 22.86
C PHE A 234 0.63 12.60 22.89
N LYS A 235 0.27 13.36 23.93
CA LYS A 235 -0.95 14.18 23.88
C LYS A 235 -0.79 15.26 22.81
N GLN A 236 -1.86 15.53 22.07
CA GLN A 236 -1.86 16.47 20.96
C GLN A 236 -1.31 17.87 21.34
N GLU A 237 -1.67 18.37 22.52
CA GLU A 237 -1.20 19.66 23.07
C GLU A 237 0.33 19.72 23.21
N ASN A 238 0.96 18.62 23.62
CA ASN A 238 2.41 18.54 23.77
C ASN A 238 3.07 18.26 22.41
N TRP A 239 2.51 17.30 21.68
CA TRP A 239 3.04 16.81 20.41
C TRP A 239 3.22 17.94 19.38
N THR A 240 2.20 18.79 19.23
CA THR A 240 2.22 19.90 18.27
C THR A 240 3.27 20.96 18.59
N SER A 241 3.74 21.05 19.84
CA SER A 241 4.80 21.99 20.24
C SER A 241 6.22 21.48 19.94
N PHE A 242 6.38 20.18 19.65
CA PHE A 242 7.70 19.55 19.54
C PHE A 242 8.31 19.68 18.13
N SER A 243 9.64 19.78 18.10
CA SER A 243 10.43 19.69 16.87
C SER A 243 10.38 18.29 16.26
N VAL A 244 10.73 18.18 14.97
CA VAL A 244 10.77 16.90 14.25
C VAL A 244 11.72 15.91 14.92
N GLU A 245 12.89 16.37 15.38
CA GLU A 245 13.89 15.54 16.05
C GLU A 245 13.38 15.02 17.39
N LYS A 246 12.69 15.87 18.17
CA LYS A 246 12.10 15.45 19.44
C LYS A 246 10.99 14.43 19.23
N LYS A 247 10.12 14.66 18.24
CA LYS A 247 9.07 13.72 17.85
C LYS A 247 9.65 12.38 17.40
N TYR A 248 10.72 12.41 16.60
CA TYR A 248 11.42 11.22 16.15
C TYR A 248 11.96 10.41 17.34
N LYS A 249 12.68 11.05 18.27
CA LYS A 249 13.23 10.39 19.46
C LYS A 249 12.15 9.68 20.28
N LEU A 250 10.99 10.32 20.48
CA LEU A 250 9.86 9.73 21.18
C LEU A 250 9.28 8.52 20.44
N VAL A 251 9.06 8.63 19.12
CA VAL A 251 8.55 7.52 18.30
C VAL A 251 9.55 6.36 18.24
N PHE A 252 10.83 6.67 18.13
CA PHE A 252 11.90 5.69 18.13
C PHE A 252 11.97 4.91 19.45
N GLN A 253 11.75 5.58 20.60
CA GLN A 253 11.61 4.88 21.89
C GLN A 253 10.44 3.88 21.89
N LEU A 254 9.28 4.23 21.32
CA LEU A 254 8.18 3.28 21.13
C LEU A 254 8.55 2.13 20.17
N ALA A 255 9.34 2.40 19.14
CA ALA A 255 9.77 1.40 18.18
C ALA A 255 10.62 0.28 18.80
N LYS A 256 11.34 0.58 19.87
CA LYS A 256 12.04 -0.45 20.66
C LYS A 256 11.05 -1.46 21.28
N TYR A 257 9.91 -1.00 21.78
CA TYR A 257 8.86 -1.90 22.28
C TYR A 257 8.17 -2.67 21.15
N THR A 258 7.96 -2.04 19.98
CA THR A 258 7.44 -2.73 18.79
C THR A 258 8.36 -3.86 18.34
N ALA A 259 9.68 -3.64 18.39
CA ALA A 259 10.67 -4.65 18.07
C ALA A 259 10.58 -5.86 19.01
N LEU A 260 10.19 -5.68 20.28
CA LEU A 260 9.92 -6.80 21.19
C LEU A 260 8.76 -7.67 20.72
N PHE A 261 7.69 -7.08 20.18
CA PHE A 261 6.55 -7.82 19.61
C PHE A 261 6.91 -8.59 18.32
N LEU A 262 8.08 -8.32 17.73
CA LEU A 262 8.59 -8.91 16.50
C LEU A 262 9.87 -9.74 16.71
N LYS A 263 10.34 -9.87 17.95
CA LYS A 263 11.72 -10.29 18.26
C LYS A 263 12.09 -11.67 17.71
N ASP A 264 11.12 -12.57 17.51
CA ASP A 264 11.35 -13.90 16.92
C ASP A 264 11.89 -13.83 15.48
N ARG A 265 11.73 -12.68 14.81
CA ARG A 265 12.19 -12.43 13.44
C ARG A 265 13.16 -11.25 13.35
N ILE A 266 13.66 -10.71 14.46
CA ILE A 266 14.70 -9.68 14.47
C ILE A 266 16.00 -10.28 15.00
N LYS A 267 17.10 -10.14 14.24
CA LYS A 267 18.41 -10.73 14.59
C LYS A 267 18.97 -10.17 15.89
N SER A 268 18.88 -8.85 16.03
CA SER A 268 19.36 -8.11 17.17
C SER A 268 18.61 -6.79 17.27
N VAL A 269 17.90 -6.59 18.37
CA VAL A 269 17.13 -5.36 18.61
C VAL A 269 18.03 -4.20 19.07
N TRP A 270 19.26 -4.49 19.52
CA TRP A 270 20.21 -3.50 20.06
C TRP A 270 21.08 -2.81 19.01
N ALA A 271 21.02 -3.24 17.74
CA ALA A 271 21.85 -2.70 16.66
C ALA A 271 21.58 -1.21 16.35
N LEU A 272 20.59 -0.61 17.00
CA LEU A 272 20.24 0.79 16.88
C LEU A 272 20.64 1.51 18.17
N SER A 273 21.80 2.15 18.21
CA SER A 273 22.28 2.93 19.36
C SER A 273 21.19 3.90 19.86
N ASP A 274 20.94 4.94 19.08
CA ASP A 274 20.10 6.11 19.36
C ASP A 274 19.14 6.45 18.21
N GLY A 275 19.32 5.82 17.04
CA GLY A 275 18.47 5.96 15.86
C GLY A 275 18.87 7.08 14.91
N GLU A 276 19.97 7.80 15.16
CA GLU A 276 20.37 8.93 14.32
C GLU A 276 20.63 8.52 12.85
N GLU A 277 21.31 7.39 12.62
CA GLU A 277 21.53 6.85 11.26
C GLU A 277 20.20 6.56 10.53
N ILE A 278 19.20 5.99 11.22
CA ILE A 278 17.88 5.76 10.62
C ILE A 278 17.19 7.10 10.30
N PHE A 279 17.30 8.07 11.21
CA PHE A 279 16.70 9.38 11.00
C PHE A 279 17.23 10.04 9.74
N ASP A 280 18.55 10.03 9.54
CA ASP A 280 19.20 10.66 8.40
C ASP A 280 18.89 9.93 7.08
N SER A 281 18.98 8.60 7.08
CA SER A 281 18.77 7.79 5.86
C SER A 281 17.33 7.79 5.35
N PHE A 282 16.37 8.04 6.24
CA PHE A 282 14.93 8.11 5.92
C PHE A 282 14.32 9.48 6.19
N TYR A 283 15.14 10.53 6.32
CA TYR A 283 14.71 11.86 6.72
C TYR A 283 13.56 12.37 5.85
N ASN A 284 13.68 12.22 4.52
CA ASN A 284 12.67 12.64 3.55
C ASN A 284 11.29 11.99 3.79
N TYR A 285 11.24 10.72 4.19
CA TYR A 285 9.98 10.05 4.55
C TYR A 285 9.51 10.41 5.96
N ILE A 286 10.41 10.42 6.94
CA ILE A 286 10.07 10.70 8.35
C ILE A 286 9.45 12.10 8.47
N ASN A 287 10.01 13.07 7.74
CA ASN A 287 9.55 14.45 7.75
C ASN A 287 8.07 14.58 7.32
N LEU A 288 7.59 13.74 6.39
CA LEU A 288 6.18 13.71 5.95
C LEU A 288 5.21 13.43 7.10
N PHE A 289 5.64 12.69 8.11
CA PHE A 289 4.79 12.24 9.22
C PHE A 289 4.93 13.09 10.47
N LEU A 290 6.08 13.75 10.67
CA LEU A 290 6.39 14.45 11.92
C LEU A 290 6.18 15.97 11.85
N ILE A 291 6.15 16.57 10.66
CA ILE A 291 5.81 17.99 10.49
C ILE A 291 4.36 18.26 10.95
N ASN A 292 4.17 19.39 11.63
CA ASN A 292 2.84 19.85 12.01
C ASN A 292 2.01 20.14 10.76
N LYS A 293 0.83 19.53 10.70
CA LYS A 293 -0.08 19.66 9.56
C LYS A 293 -0.73 21.04 9.52
N THR A 294 -0.80 21.64 8.33
CA THR A 294 -1.59 22.86 8.10
C THR A 294 -3.07 22.51 7.91
N SER A 295 -3.98 23.45 8.21
CA SER A 295 -5.44 23.21 8.22
C SER A 295 -6.07 22.95 6.84
N ASN A 296 -5.37 23.24 5.75
CA ASN A 296 -5.91 23.21 4.37
C ASN A 296 -5.32 22.06 3.55
N GLN A 297 -5.45 20.83 4.03
CA GLN A 297 -4.94 19.65 3.33
C GLN A 297 -5.87 19.24 2.18
N THR A 298 -5.34 19.18 0.95
CA THR A 298 -6.04 18.65 -0.22
C THR A 298 -5.32 17.41 -0.72
N SER A 299 -6.04 16.31 -0.96
CA SER A 299 -5.52 15.16 -1.69
C SER A 299 -5.08 15.60 -3.07
N THR A 300 -3.79 15.82 -3.22
CA THR A 300 -3.23 16.07 -4.53
C THR A 300 -1.89 15.40 -4.55
N ILE A 301 -1.90 14.15 -5.00
CA ILE A 301 -0.73 13.60 -5.66
C ILE A 301 -0.50 14.50 -6.88
N TYR A 302 0.24 15.59 -6.71
CA TYR A 302 0.92 16.19 -7.84
C TYR A 302 1.99 15.17 -8.23
N LEU A 303 1.60 14.16 -9.01
CA LEU A 303 2.53 13.47 -9.89
C LEU A 303 2.99 14.58 -10.85
N THR A 304 3.98 15.37 -10.44
CA THR A 304 4.47 16.47 -11.26
C THR A 304 5.08 15.83 -12.49
N ASN A 305 4.33 15.86 -13.60
CA ASN A 305 4.90 15.69 -14.91
C ASN A 305 5.88 16.84 -15.11
N LYS A 306 7.15 16.57 -14.78
CA LYS A 306 8.28 17.49 -14.79
C LYS A 306 8.17 18.62 -13.77
N ILE A 307 9.24 18.77 -13.01
CA ILE A 307 9.60 20.01 -12.32
C ILE A 307 9.41 21.13 -13.34
N ASP A 308 8.52 22.09 -13.08
CA ASP A 308 8.55 23.36 -13.80
C ASP A 308 9.86 24.04 -13.38
N PRO A 309 10.89 24.09 -14.23
CA PRO A 309 12.22 24.56 -13.82
C PRO A 309 12.20 26.06 -13.48
N LEU A 310 11.08 26.74 -13.73
CA LEU A 310 10.92 28.18 -13.53
C LEU A 310 10.36 28.56 -12.14
N ASN A 311 9.80 27.62 -11.36
CA ASN A 311 8.87 28.04 -10.30
C ASN A 311 9.06 27.48 -8.88
N LYS A 312 10.18 26.82 -8.52
CA LYS A 312 10.60 26.63 -7.10
C LYS A 312 11.97 25.96 -7.00
N ASN A 313 12.85 26.55 -6.19
CA ASN A 313 14.00 25.85 -5.61
C ASN A 313 13.45 24.90 -4.53
N TYR A 314 13.09 23.67 -4.91
CA TYR A 314 12.84 22.62 -3.93
C TYR A 314 14.19 22.06 -3.49
N ASP A 315 14.39 21.92 -2.19
CA ASP A 315 15.58 21.23 -1.67
C ASP A 315 15.48 19.73 -1.99
N ASP A 316 16.62 19.09 -2.18
CA ASP A 316 16.71 17.65 -2.44
C ASP A 316 16.04 16.83 -1.31
N SER A 317 16.00 17.35 -0.09
CA SER A 317 15.32 16.75 1.07
C SER A 317 13.80 16.63 0.93
N ASP A 318 13.18 17.33 -0.02
CA ASP A 318 11.73 17.29 -0.25
C ASP A 318 11.31 16.15 -1.16
N ARG A 319 12.21 15.43 -1.83
CA ARG A 319 11.80 14.37 -2.78
C ARG A 319 11.91 12.97 -2.21
N PHE A 320 10.99 12.12 -2.62
CA PHE A 320 10.96 10.72 -2.20
C PHE A 320 10.39 9.81 -3.29
N LEU A 321 10.78 8.54 -3.25
CA LEU A 321 10.25 7.49 -4.11
C LEU A 321 8.90 6.99 -3.55
N LEU A 322 7.86 6.98 -4.38
CA LEU A 322 6.56 6.45 -4.00
C LEU A 322 6.68 4.95 -3.63
N PRO A 323 6.26 4.52 -2.44
CA PRO A 323 6.45 3.15 -1.94
C PRO A 323 5.48 2.13 -2.52
N PHE A 324 4.69 2.50 -3.53
CA PHE A 324 3.82 1.59 -4.28
C PHE A 324 3.80 1.90 -5.77
N LEU A 325 3.57 0.88 -6.58
CA LEU A 325 3.49 0.98 -8.03
C LEU A 325 2.09 1.40 -8.47
N ILE A 326 1.97 2.52 -9.19
CA ILE A 326 0.70 2.94 -9.81
C ILE A 326 0.66 2.71 -11.33
N LYS A 327 1.62 1.96 -11.87
CA LYS A 327 1.84 1.83 -13.32
C LYS A 327 0.56 1.54 -14.10
N ASP A 328 -0.20 0.53 -13.68
CA ASP A 328 -1.40 0.06 -14.37
C ASP A 328 -2.65 0.92 -14.13
N TYR A 329 -2.58 1.89 -13.23
CA TYR A 329 -3.69 2.74 -12.81
C TYR A 329 -3.24 4.20 -12.59
N ASN A 330 -2.27 4.66 -13.38
CA ASN A 330 -1.70 6.01 -13.24
C ASN A 330 -2.78 7.07 -13.52
N PRO A 331 -3.21 7.85 -12.51
CA PRO A 331 -4.39 8.72 -12.61
C PRO A 331 -4.18 9.87 -13.61
N ILE A 332 -2.94 10.35 -13.80
CA ILE A 332 -2.63 11.37 -14.80
C ILE A 332 -2.78 10.82 -16.21
N GLN A 333 -2.21 9.64 -16.47
CA GLN A 333 -2.31 8.99 -17.77
C GLN A 333 -3.78 8.65 -18.11
N ILE A 334 -4.56 8.22 -17.12
CA ILE A 334 -6.00 7.96 -17.25
C ILE A 334 -6.73 9.26 -17.59
N GLY A 335 -6.52 10.32 -16.81
CA GLY A 335 -7.14 11.62 -17.04
C GLY A 335 -6.83 12.19 -18.43
N HIS A 336 -5.56 12.07 -18.88
CA HIS A 336 -5.17 12.47 -20.23
C HIS A 336 -5.86 11.60 -21.31
N HIS A 337 -5.91 10.29 -21.13
CA HIS A 337 -6.53 9.37 -22.07
C HIS A 337 -8.04 9.64 -22.25
N ILE A 338 -8.76 9.84 -21.15
CA ILE A 338 -10.20 10.17 -21.17
C ILE A 338 -10.44 11.50 -21.87
N SER A 339 -9.61 12.51 -21.61
CA SER A 339 -9.76 13.84 -22.23
C SER A 339 -9.45 13.85 -23.74
N SER A 340 -8.59 12.96 -24.22
CA SER A 340 -8.10 12.95 -25.61
C SER A 340 -9.02 12.21 -26.59
N LEU A 341 -9.88 11.30 -26.12
CA LEU A 341 -10.80 10.55 -26.97
C LEU A 341 -12.19 11.20 -26.98
N LYS A 342 -12.70 11.55 -28.17
CA LYS A 342 -13.99 12.24 -28.37
C LYS A 342 -15.19 11.54 -27.70
N ASP A 343 -15.18 10.21 -27.67
CA ASP A 343 -16.26 9.44 -27.04
C ASP A 343 -16.16 9.47 -25.51
N TYR A 344 -14.93 9.51 -24.97
CA TYR A 344 -14.69 9.63 -23.54
C TYR A 344 -14.81 11.06 -23.01
N SER A 345 -14.54 12.09 -23.82
CA SER A 345 -14.64 13.49 -23.38
C SER A 345 -16.07 13.91 -23.01
N LYS A 346 -17.08 13.15 -23.46
CA LYS A 346 -18.48 13.30 -23.04
C LYS A 346 -18.75 12.76 -21.62
N PHE A 347 -17.84 11.97 -21.06
CA PHE A 347 -17.89 11.64 -19.64
C PHE A 347 -17.33 12.80 -18.85
N VAL A 348 -18.22 13.48 -18.12
CA VAL A 348 -17.79 14.41 -17.08
C VAL A 348 -16.97 13.64 -16.06
N CYS A 349 -15.66 13.82 -16.05
CA CYS A 349 -14.72 13.12 -15.19
C CYS A 349 -13.82 14.15 -14.51
N ASP A 350 -13.97 14.27 -13.20
CA ASP A 350 -13.06 15.02 -12.34
C ASP A 350 -11.81 14.16 -12.09
N LYS A 351 -10.63 14.67 -12.43
CA LYS A 351 -9.33 13.98 -12.26
C LYS A 351 -8.99 13.78 -10.79
N ASP A 352 -9.35 14.73 -9.93
CA ASP A 352 -9.04 14.65 -8.51
C ASP A 352 -9.82 13.49 -7.87
N ARG A 353 -11.04 13.23 -8.35
CA ARG A 353 -11.79 12.04 -7.95
C ARG A 353 -11.14 10.74 -8.43
N ILE A 354 -10.44 10.70 -9.57
CA ILE A 354 -9.70 9.47 -9.94
C ILE A 354 -8.61 9.17 -8.90
N ILE A 355 -7.90 10.20 -8.47
CA ILE A 355 -6.85 10.11 -7.45
C ILE A 355 -7.46 9.66 -6.11
N ASP A 356 -8.48 10.37 -5.62
CA ASP A 356 -9.15 10.04 -4.36
C ASP A 356 -9.72 8.61 -4.35
N PHE A 357 -10.28 8.18 -5.48
CA PHE A 357 -10.76 6.81 -5.63
C PHE A 357 -9.64 5.80 -5.52
N LEU A 358 -8.55 6.03 -6.25
CA LEU A 358 -7.40 5.14 -6.27
C LEU A 358 -6.74 5.04 -4.88
N ASP A 359 -6.54 6.17 -4.21
CA ASP A 359 -5.97 6.21 -2.86
C ASP A 359 -6.82 5.43 -1.86
N ALA A 360 -8.15 5.60 -1.90
CA ALA A 360 -9.07 4.87 -1.04
C ALA A 360 -9.00 3.35 -1.30
N VAL A 361 -8.92 2.94 -2.57
CA VAL A 361 -8.78 1.53 -2.94
C VAL A 361 -7.45 0.97 -2.45
N LEU A 362 -6.33 1.64 -2.78
CA LEU A 362 -5.00 1.21 -2.38
C LEU A 362 -4.87 1.14 -0.86
N LEU A 363 -5.28 2.17 -0.12
CA LEU A 363 -5.28 2.18 1.34
C LEU A 363 -6.04 0.99 1.89
N SER A 364 -7.26 0.78 1.41
CA SER A 364 -8.15 -0.26 1.94
C SER A 364 -7.62 -1.67 1.70
N THR A 365 -7.16 -1.97 0.49
CA THR A 365 -6.61 -3.30 0.17
C THR A 365 -5.26 -3.52 0.85
N ASN A 366 -4.42 -2.49 0.92
CA ASN A 366 -3.10 -2.60 1.55
C ASN A 366 -3.16 -2.70 3.06
N TYR A 367 -4.19 -2.11 3.70
CA TYR A 367 -4.46 -2.31 5.12
C TYR A 367 -4.75 -3.76 5.46
N ILE A 368 -5.56 -4.43 4.64
CA ILE A 368 -5.86 -5.86 4.81
C ILE A 368 -4.60 -6.71 4.56
N ASN A 369 -3.83 -6.41 3.51
CA ASN A 369 -2.57 -7.10 3.24
C ASN A 369 -1.57 -6.95 4.40
N LEU A 370 -1.50 -5.76 5.03
CA LEU A 370 -0.67 -5.54 6.21
C LEU A 370 -1.11 -6.41 7.39
N ILE A 371 -2.42 -6.53 7.65
CA ILE A 371 -2.94 -7.42 8.68
C ILE A 371 -2.52 -8.86 8.40
N ASP A 372 -2.65 -9.33 7.15
CA ASP A 372 -2.24 -10.68 6.76
C ASP A 372 -0.72 -10.90 6.96
N ILE A 373 0.12 -9.90 6.65
CA ILE A 373 1.56 -9.92 6.94
C ILE A 373 1.82 -10.02 8.45
N LEU A 374 1.15 -9.18 9.24
CA LEU A 374 1.33 -9.15 10.69
C LEU A 374 0.77 -10.41 11.36
N LYS A 375 -0.19 -11.12 10.78
CA LYS A 375 -0.60 -12.43 11.32
C LYS A 375 0.54 -13.45 11.33
N VAL A 376 1.51 -13.30 10.42
CA VAL A 376 2.75 -14.10 10.39
C VAL A 376 3.81 -13.52 11.31
N ASP A 377 3.98 -12.19 11.29
CA ASP A 377 5.06 -11.51 12.04
C ASP A 377 4.77 -11.33 13.54
N SER A 378 3.53 -10.94 13.89
CA SER A 378 3.04 -10.71 15.25
C SER A 378 1.51 -10.66 15.31
N ASN A 379 0.88 -11.76 15.75
CA ASN A 379 -0.58 -11.84 15.91
C ASN A 379 -1.15 -10.72 16.79
N TYR A 380 -0.39 -10.29 17.80
CA TYR A 380 -0.79 -9.21 18.70
C TYR A 380 -0.95 -7.87 17.96
N LEU A 381 0.03 -7.49 17.12
CA LEU A 381 -0.06 -6.27 16.31
C LEU A 381 -1.18 -6.37 15.27
N ALA A 382 -1.36 -7.54 14.66
CA ALA A 382 -2.45 -7.77 13.71
C ALA A 382 -3.84 -7.61 14.37
N ASP A 383 -4.04 -8.22 15.54
CA ASP A 383 -5.30 -8.11 16.30
C ASP A 383 -5.57 -6.68 16.75
N PHE A 384 -4.54 -5.94 17.14
CA PHE A 384 -4.68 -4.52 17.48
C PHE A 384 -5.18 -3.70 16.29
N LEU A 385 -4.62 -3.89 15.09
CA LEU A 385 -5.09 -3.19 13.88
C LEU A 385 -6.53 -3.58 13.52
N ILE A 386 -6.89 -4.86 13.63
CA ILE A 386 -8.28 -5.31 13.43
C ILE A 386 -9.21 -4.63 14.43
N GLN A 387 -8.84 -4.61 15.70
CA GLN A 387 -9.62 -3.98 16.77
C GLN A 387 -9.81 -2.48 16.55
N ARG A 388 -8.80 -1.77 16.06
CA ARG A 388 -8.90 -0.33 15.74
C ARG A 388 -9.95 -0.04 14.68
N LYS A 389 -10.15 -0.98 13.75
CA LYS A 389 -11.17 -0.91 12.69
C LYS A 389 -12.29 -1.94 12.88
N LYS A 390 -12.59 -2.32 14.13
CA LYS A 390 -13.57 -3.36 14.47
C LYS A 390 -14.92 -3.15 13.80
N LEU A 391 -15.46 -1.93 13.85
CA LEU A 391 -16.73 -1.59 13.21
C LEU A 391 -16.74 -1.93 11.72
N ALA A 392 -15.66 -1.62 11.00
CA ALA A 392 -15.56 -1.87 9.57
C ALA A 392 -15.30 -3.37 9.27
N LEU A 393 -14.27 -3.94 9.90
CA LEU A 393 -13.72 -5.25 9.54
C LEU A 393 -14.49 -6.42 10.16
N VAL A 394 -15.01 -6.25 11.37
CA VAL A 394 -15.70 -7.31 12.13
C VAL A 394 -17.20 -7.09 12.02
N ASP A 395 -17.68 -5.94 12.48
CA ASP A 395 -19.12 -5.75 12.70
C ASP A 395 -19.88 -5.46 11.39
N THR A 396 -19.23 -4.83 10.39
CA THR A 396 -19.88 -4.48 9.12
C THR A 396 -19.57 -5.46 8.00
N LEU A 397 -18.29 -5.72 7.71
CA LEU A 397 -17.90 -6.59 6.58
C LEU A 397 -17.78 -8.06 6.96
N ASN A 398 -17.76 -8.40 8.25
CA ASN A 398 -17.57 -9.76 8.75
C ASN A 398 -16.34 -10.46 8.12
N LEU A 399 -15.24 -9.72 7.94
CA LEU A 399 -13.97 -10.24 7.41
C LEU A 399 -13.22 -11.05 8.47
N TYR A 400 -13.37 -10.68 9.74
CA TYR A 400 -12.72 -11.34 10.87
C TYR A 400 -13.72 -11.62 11.99
N LYS A 401 -13.50 -12.72 12.72
CA LYS A 401 -14.28 -13.11 13.90
C LYS A 401 -13.34 -13.53 15.01
N LEU A 402 -13.66 -13.17 16.26
CA LEU A 402 -12.94 -13.69 17.42
C LEU A 402 -13.20 -15.19 17.57
N ASN A 403 -12.13 -15.93 17.85
CA ASN A 403 -12.21 -17.32 18.26
C ASN A 403 -12.24 -17.43 19.80
N ASP A 404 -12.34 -18.66 20.30
CA ASP A 404 -12.41 -18.95 21.74
C ASP A 404 -11.14 -18.54 22.52
N HIS A 405 -10.04 -18.24 21.82
CA HIS A 405 -8.76 -17.81 22.39
C HIS A 405 -8.58 -16.27 22.30
N ASN A 406 -9.64 -15.51 22.02
CA ASN A 406 -9.61 -14.06 21.82
C ASN A 406 -8.70 -13.58 20.68
N ILE A 407 -8.44 -14.42 19.69
CA ILE A 407 -7.65 -14.06 18.50
C ILE A 407 -8.59 -13.90 17.31
N TYR A 408 -8.41 -12.83 16.52
CA TYR A 408 -9.20 -12.65 15.30
C TYR A 408 -8.78 -13.64 14.22
N LYS A 409 -9.73 -14.43 13.73
CA LYS A 409 -9.58 -15.32 12.57
C LYS A 409 -10.34 -14.78 11.37
N LYS A 410 -9.66 -14.77 10.24
CA LYS A 410 -10.20 -14.37 8.95
C LYS A 410 -11.30 -15.34 8.51
N GLN A 411 -12.44 -14.81 8.08
CA GLN A 411 -13.60 -15.61 7.66
C GLN A 411 -13.59 -15.90 6.16
N TYR A 412 -13.00 -15.01 5.35
CA TYR A 412 -13.00 -15.10 3.89
C TYR A 412 -11.67 -14.62 3.32
N ASN A 413 -11.30 -15.13 2.14
CA ASN A 413 -10.11 -14.65 1.44
C ASN A 413 -10.27 -13.16 1.07
N SER A 414 -9.22 -12.39 1.34
CA SER A 414 -9.15 -10.99 0.93
C SER A 414 -9.09 -10.87 -0.58
N ILE A 415 -9.53 -9.72 -1.09
CA ILE A 415 -9.25 -9.36 -2.47
C ILE A 415 -7.86 -8.77 -2.55
N ASN A 416 -7.03 -9.34 -3.41
CA ASN A 416 -5.82 -8.67 -3.89
C ASN A 416 -6.15 -7.86 -5.15
N LEU A 417 -5.62 -6.65 -5.27
CA LEU A 417 -5.76 -5.84 -6.48
C LEU A 417 -5.10 -6.50 -7.69
N GLU A 418 -4.06 -7.32 -7.50
CA GLU A 418 -3.43 -8.10 -8.57
C GLU A 418 -4.41 -9.10 -9.24
N ASP A 419 -5.46 -9.51 -8.53
CA ASP A 419 -6.49 -10.41 -9.06
C ASP A 419 -7.54 -9.69 -9.91
N LEU A 420 -7.53 -8.36 -9.92
CA LEU A 420 -8.45 -7.55 -10.70
C LEU A 420 -8.03 -7.55 -12.18
N LYS A 421 -8.74 -8.33 -12.99
CA LYS A 421 -8.52 -8.48 -14.43
C LYS A 421 -9.69 -7.90 -15.19
N PHE A 422 -9.86 -6.59 -15.07
CA PHE A 422 -10.94 -5.89 -15.74
C PHE A 422 -10.55 -5.63 -17.20
N ASN A 423 -11.24 -6.31 -18.13
CA ASN A 423 -11.01 -6.18 -19.57
C ASN A 423 -12.33 -6.02 -20.34
N GLN A 424 -12.25 -5.82 -21.67
CA GLN A 424 -13.45 -5.63 -22.48
C GLN A 424 -14.43 -6.82 -22.42
N ASP A 425 -13.93 -8.05 -22.31
CA ASP A 425 -14.79 -9.23 -22.29
C ASP A 425 -15.47 -9.41 -20.92
N VAL A 426 -14.80 -9.07 -19.83
CA VAL A 426 -15.40 -8.97 -18.50
C VAL A 426 -16.54 -7.96 -18.50
N LEU A 427 -16.35 -6.76 -19.06
CA LEU A 427 -17.42 -5.77 -19.18
C LEU A 427 -18.63 -6.33 -19.96
N LYS A 428 -18.39 -6.97 -21.10
CA LYS A 428 -19.47 -7.57 -21.91
C LYS A 428 -20.18 -8.69 -21.15
N GLU A 429 -19.45 -9.52 -20.39
CA GLU A 429 -20.05 -10.58 -19.59
C GLU A 429 -20.99 -10.00 -18.55
N ILE A 430 -20.55 -8.98 -17.82
CA ILE A 430 -21.34 -8.32 -16.78
C ILE A 430 -22.66 -7.76 -17.35
N ILE A 431 -22.57 -7.14 -18.51
CA ILE A 431 -23.75 -6.56 -19.17
C ILE A 431 -24.73 -7.64 -19.64
N LYS A 432 -24.21 -8.69 -20.29
CA LYS A 432 -25.03 -9.76 -20.89
C LYS A 432 -25.68 -10.66 -19.85
N LYS A 433 -24.97 -10.96 -18.76
CA LYS A 433 -25.42 -11.93 -17.76
C LYS A 433 -26.51 -11.34 -16.88
N ASP A 434 -27.48 -12.17 -16.52
CA ASP A 434 -28.42 -11.83 -15.45
C ASP A 434 -27.91 -12.41 -14.13
N PHE A 435 -27.54 -11.54 -13.21
CA PHE A 435 -26.94 -11.95 -11.94
C PHE A 435 -28.03 -12.25 -10.91
N ARG A 436 -28.06 -13.49 -10.44
CA ARG A 436 -28.79 -13.87 -9.24
C ARG A 436 -27.93 -13.62 -8.00
N ILE A 437 -28.55 -13.53 -6.83
CA ILE A 437 -27.88 -13.13 -5.59
C ILE A 437 -26.81 -14.13 -5.16
N GLU A 438 -26.96 -15.42 -5.52
CA GLU A 438 -26.00 -16.48 -5.25
C GLU A 438 -24.66 -16.25 -5.94
N VAL A 439 -24.63 -15.49 -7.04
CA VAL A 439 -23.39 -15.16 -7.76
C VAL A 439 -22.42 -14.38 -6.84
N LEU A 440 -22.92 -13.65 -5.85
CA LEU A 440 -22.09 -12.89 -4.90
C LEU A 440 -21.21 -13.78 -4.01
N LYS A 441 -21.50 -15.08 -3.92
CA LYS A 441 -20.67 -16.07 -3.21
C LYS A 441 -19.49 -16.57 -4.07
N THR A 442 -19.43 -16.20 -5.36
CA THR A 442 -18.39 -16.63 -6.29
C THR A 442 -17.23 -15.63 -6.35
N ASN A 443 -16.07 -16.06 -6.86
CA ASN A 443 -14.89 -15.21 -7.05
C ASN A 443 -14.78 -14.72 -8.51
N ASN A 444 -15.73 -13.91 -8.96
CA ASN A 444 -15.69 -13.30 -10.30
C ASN A 444 -15.42 -11.79 -10.23
N GLN A 445 -15.04 -11.19 -11.36
CA GLN A 445 -14.61 -9.79 -11.44
C GLN A 445 -15.69 -8.77 -11.03
N PHE A 446 -16.97 -9.07 -11.29
CA PHE A 446 -18.09 -8.23 -10.84
C PHE A 446 -18.25 -8.26 -9.32
N VAL A 447 -18.13 -9.44 -8.71
CA VAL A 447 -18.16 -9.59 -7.26
C VAL A 447 -16.95 -8.92 -6.63
N ASN A 448 -15.77 -9.05 -7.24
CA ASN A 448 -14.56 -8.42 -6.74
C ASN A 448 -14.65 -6.89 -6.78
N MET A 449 -15.26 -6.32 -7.82
CA MET A 449 -15.60 -4.89 -7.85
C MET A 449 -16.49 -4.49 -6.67
N LEU A 450 -17.59 -5.21 -6.42
CA LEU A 450 -18.52 -4.90 -5.32
C LEU A 450 -17.87 -5.03 -3.94
N LYS A 451 -16.98 -6.01 -3.77
CA LYS A 451 -16.21 -6.20 -2.55
C LYS A 451 -15.19 -5.09 -2.32
N ILE A 452 -14.49 -4.63 -3.36
CA ILE A 452 -13.60 -3.46 -3.26
C ILE A 452 -14.41 -2.22 -2.88
N ILE A 453 -15.55 -1.98 -3.54
CA ILE A 453 -16.44 -0.85 -3.23
C ILE A 453 -16.94 -0.91 -1.77
N SER A 454 -17.34 -2.08 -1.30
CA SER A 454 -17.75 -2.26 0.10
C SER A 454 -16.59 -2.03 1.06
N LEU A 455 -15.39 -2.50 0.72
CA LEU A 455 -14.19 -2.34 1.54
C LEU A 455 -13.80 -0.86 1.68
N ILE A 456 -13.76 -0.10 0.58
CA ILE A 456 -13.44 1.34 0.64
C ILE A 456 -14.49 2.12 1.44
N LEU A 457 -15.78 1.82 1.26
CA LEU A 457 -16.85 2.48 2.01
C LEU A 457 -16.80 2.18 3.51
N ALA A 458 -16.28 1.01 3.90
CA ALA A 458 -16.13 0.63 5.30
C ALA A 458 -14.89 1.26 5.95
N LEU A 459 -13.74 1.19 5.28
CA LEU A 459 -12.45 1.61 5.84
C LEU A 459 -12.18 3.12 5.69
N VAL A 460 -12.69 3.71 4.62
CA VAL A 460 -12.52 5.12 4.23
C VAL A 460 -13.90 5.76 4.04
N PRO A 461 -14.71 5.94 5.10
CA PRO A 461 -16.09 6.41 4.98
C PRO A 461 -16.21 7.83 4.39
N SER A 462 -15.14 8.63 4.44
CA SER A 462 -15.01 9.93 3.77
C SER A 462 -15.24 9.83 2.26
N THR A 463 -14.96 8.67 1.65
CA THR A 463 -15.26 8.36 0.25
C THR A 463 -16.73 8.59 -0.06
N ALA A 464 -17.68 8.14 0.78
CA ALA A 464 -19.10 8.32 0.50
C ALA A 464 -19.45 9.80 0.28
N ARG A 465 -18.97 10.69 1.16
CA ARG A 465 -19.15 12.14 1.03
C ARG A 465 -18.48 12.71 -0.24
N ARG A 466 -17.26 12.26 -0.57
CA ARG A 466 -16.53 12.70 -1.77
C ARG A 466 -17.27 12.39 -3.07
N TYR A 467 -18.04 11.29 -3.08
CA TYR A 467 -18.89 10.88 -4.19
C TYR A 467 -20.37 11.22 -4.00
N ASN A 468 -20.67 12.26 -3.21
CA ASN A 468 -22.03 12.78 -2.98
C ASN A 468 -23.02 11.70 -2.52
N TYR A 469 -22.54 10.73 -1.75
CA TYR A 469 -23.29 9.57 -1.27
C TYR A 469 -23.94 8.72 -2.38
N SER A 470 -23.47 8.82 -3.62
CA SER A 470 -23.95 8.01 -4.76
C SER A 470 -23.04 6.81 -5.01
N TRP A 471 -23.56 5.61 -4.77
CA TRP A 471 -22.84 4.38 -5.09
C TRP A 471 -22.65 4.21 -6.61
N GLU A 472 -23.54 4.77 -7.43
CA GLU A 472 -23.43 4.78 -8.89
C GLU A 472 -22.21 5.59 -9.36
N LEU A 473 -21.94 6.73 -8.72
CA LEU A 473 -20.72 7.49 -8.97
C LEU A 473 -19.47 6.67 -8.59
N ILE A 474 -19.51 5.94 -7.47
CA ILE A 474 -18.39 5.10 -7.05
C ILE A 474 -18.13 3.97 -8.07
N VAL A 475 -19.19 3.32 -8.58
CA VAL A 475 -19.09 2.32 -9.67
C VAL A 475 -18.50 2.93 -10.93
N LYS A 476 -18.95 4.14 -11.30
CA LYS A 476 -18.39 4.86 -12.45
C LYS A 476 -16.88 5.08 -12.29
N TYR A 477 -16.44 5.55 -11.13
CA TYR A 477 -15.02 5.79 -10.87
C TYR A 477 -14.20 4.50 -10.80
N PHE A 478 -14.78 3.40 -10.34
CA PHE A 478 -14.15 2.07 -10.42
C PHE A 478 -13.79 1.71 -11.87
N ILE A 479 -14.77 1.78 -12.79
CA ILE A 479 -14.57 1.46 -14.21
C ILE A 479 -13.58 2.45 -14.85
N ILE A 480 -13.70 3.73 -14.51
CA ILE A 480 -12.81 4.78 -15.00
C ILE A 480 -11.36 4.55 -14.57
N THR A 481 -11.10 4.05 -13.37
CA THR A 481 -9.74 3.88 -12.81
C THR A 481 -9.08 2.57 -13.24
N PHE A 482 -9.84 1.48 -13.31
CA PHE A 482 -9.30 0.15 -13.64
C PHE A 482 -9.49 -0.25 -15.11
N GLY A 483 -10.17 0.57 -15.89
CA GLY A 483 -10.33 0.40 -17.33
C GLY A 483 -11.51 -0.49 -17.71
N PRO A 484 -11.48 -1.14 -18.88
CA PRO A 484 -10.34 -1.30 -19.80
C PRO A 484 -10.07 -0.10 -20.71
N TYR A 485 -8.86 -0.05 -21.30
CA TYR A 485 -8.44 1.01 -22.23
C TYR A 485 -7.87 0.49 -23.55
N LYS A 486 -8.08 1.27 -24.62
CA LYS A 486 -7.44 1.08 -25.94
C LYS A 486 -7.02 2.42 -26.55
N ARG A 487 -5.87 2.43 -27.21
CA ARG A 487 -5.20 3.65 -27.71
C ARG A 487 -6.08 4.61 -28.52
N LYS A 488 -6.94 4.10 -29.40
CA LYS A 488 -7.72 4.93 -30.35
C LYS A 488 -9.23 4.75 -30.22
N LYS A 489 -9.71 4.05 -29.19
CA LYS A 489 -11.12 3.67 -29.09
C LYS A 489 -11.57 3.62 -27.63
N ALA A 490 -12.73 4.23 -27.37
CA ALA A 490 -13.44 4.04 -26.11
C ALA A 490 -14.04 2.63 -26.03
N LEU A 491 -13.85 1.98 -24.90
CA LEU A 491 -14.32 0.62 -24.62
C LEU A 491 -15.56 0.57 -23.74
N TYR A 492 -15.89 1.68 -23.09
CA TYR A 492 -17.10 1.88 -22.30
C TYR A 492 -17.67 3.26 -22.57
N ASP A 493 -18.97 3.41 -22.37
CA ASP A 493 -19.71 4.65 -22.54
C ASP A 493 -20.73 4.85 -21.40
N LYS A 494 -21.45 5.97 -21.38
CA LYS A 494 -22.47 6.23 -20.36
C LYS A 494 -23.50 5.11 -20.29
N LYS A 495 -23.85 4.52 -21.44
CA LYS A 495 -24.78 3.38 -21.52
C LYS A 495 -24.22 2.14 -20.81
N THR A 496 -22.94 1.83 -21.04
CA THR A 496 -22.21 0.74 -20.38
C THR A 496 -22.29 0.88 -18.85
N ILE A 497 -22.02 2.08 -18.32
CA ILE A 497 -22.09 2.33 -16.87
C ILE A 497 -23.52 2.16 -16.37
N ASN A 498 -24.51 2.75 -17.04
CA ASN A 498 -25.91 2.65 -16.65
C ASN A 498 -26.41 1.19 -16.63
N GLU A 499 -25.98 0.36 -17.59
CA GLU A 499 -26.33 -1.06 -17.63
C GLU A 499 -25.75 -1.82 -16.43
N ILE A 500 -24.49 -1.56 -16.07
CA ILE A 500 -23.84 -2.18 -14.89
C ILE A 500 -24.53 -1.73 -13.60
N THR A 501 -24.79 -0.42 -13.47
CA THR A 501 -25.56 0.15 -12.36
C THR A 501 -26.92 -0.55 -12.23
N TYR A 502 -27.65 -0.73 -13.34
CA TYR A 502 -28.93 -1.43 -13.32
C TYR A 502 -28.82 -2.88 -12.80
N LYS A 503 -27.76 -3.62 -13.16
CA LYS A 503 -27.52 -4.97 -12.61
C LYS A 503 -27.35 -4.94 -11.09
N ILE A 504 -26.63 -3.94 -10.58
CA ILE A 504 -26.43 -3.76 -9.13
C ILE A 504 -27.77 -3.40 -8.45
N SER A 505 -28.56 -2.48 -9.01
CA SER A 505 -29.89 -2.13 -8.47
C SER A 505 -30.83 -3.33 -8.39
N LYS A 506 -30.79 -4.22 -9.39
CA LYS A 506 -31.57 -5.48 -9.36
C LYS A 506 -31.12 -6.39 -8.22
N LEU A 507 -29.82 -6.50 -8.00
CA LEU A 507 -29.27 -7.27 -6.88
C LEU A 507 -29.60 -6.65 -5.52
N LEU A 508 -29.55 -5.32 -5.39
CA LEU A 508 -29.95 -4.60 -4.18
C LEU A 508 -31.44 -4.80 -3.87
N SER A 509 -32.28 -4.80 -4.90
CA SER A 509 -33.71 -5.09 -4.77
C SER A 509 -33.95 -6.52 -4.26
N ASN A 510 -33.24 -7.51 -4.80
CA ASN A 510 -33.30 -8.89 -4.31
C ASN A 510 -32.76 -9.03 -2.88
N PHE A 511 -31.69 -8.30 -2.54
CA PHE A 511 -31.06 -8.32 -1.22
C PHE A 511 -31.99 -7.84 -0.10
N LYS A 512 -32.96 -6.98 -0.38
CA LYS A 512 -34.00 -6.56 0.59
C LYS A 512 -34.79 -7.74 1.18
N HIS A 513 -34.98 -8.80 0.40
CA HIS A 513 -35.79 -9.97 0.76
C HIS A 513 -34.97 -11.15 1.31
N VAL A 514 -33.64 -11.02 1.36
CA VAL A 514 -32.77 -12.07 1.92
C VAL A 514 -32.84 -12.06 3.44
N LYS A 515 -33.14 -13.24 4.03
CA LYS A 515 -33.17 -13.42 5.50
C LYS A 515 -31.77 -13.36 6.12
N ASN A 516 -30.79 -14.04 5.52
CA ASN A 516 -29.42 -14.08 6.03
C ASN A 516 -28.52 -13.04 5.31
N LYS A 517 -28.57 -11.79 5.77
CA LYS A 517 -27.84 -10.68 5.13
C LYS A 517 -26.31 -10.76 5.35
N ASP A 518 -25.87 -11.45 6.41
CA ASP A 518 -24.46 -11.56 6.78
C ASP A 518 -23.61 -12.26 5.72
N ASP A 519 -24.23 -13.20 4.98
CA ASP A 519 -23.63 -13.90 3.85
C ASP A 519 -23.18 -12.97 2.70
N TYR A 520 -23.70 -11.73 2.68
CA TYR A 520 -23.46 -10.75 1.62
C TYR A 520 -22.86 -9.44 2.15
N SER A 521 -22.43 -9.42 3.41
CA SER A 521 -21.86 -8.25 4.08
C SER A 521 -20.70 -7.63 3.33
N GLN A 522 -19.86 -8.47 2.70
CA GLN A 522 -18.69 -8.02 1.95
C GLN A 522 -19.00 -7.43 0.59
N THR A 523 -20.21 -7.60 0.06
CA THR A 523 -20.53 -7.21 -1.33
C THR A 523 -21.59 -6.13 -1.42
N LEU A 524 -22.71 -6.31 -0.71
CA LEU A 524 -23.89 -5.47 -0.91
C LEU A 524 -24.36 -4.74 0.34
N LEU A 525 -24.03 -5.19 1.55
CA LEU A 525 -24.62 -4.62 2.77
C LEU A 525 -24.39 -3.11 2.88
N ILE A 526 -23.16 -2.64 2.68
CA ILE A 526 -22.84 -1.21 2.78
C ILE A 526 -23.39 -0.44 1.59
N ILE A 527 -23.33 -1.01 0.38
CA ILE A 527 -23.91 -0.39 -0.82
C ILE A 527 -25.42 -0.19 -0.64
N HIS A 528 -26.10 -1.19 -0.07
CA HIS A 528 -27.52 -1.12 0.26
C HIS A 528 -27.81 -0.07 1.34
N LYS A 529 -26.97 0.04 2.37
CA LYS A 529 -27.10 1.14 3.36
C LYS A 529 -26.95 2.50 2.71
N LEU A 530 -26.01 2.65 1.77
CA LEU A 530 -25.77 3.90 1.04
C LEU A 530 -26.94 4.24 0.09
N GLU A 531 -27.51 3.27 -0.61
CA GLU A 531 -28.71 3.44 -1.45
C GLU A 531 -29.89 4.02 -0.66
N ASN A 532 -30.02 3.65 0.62
CA ASN A 532 -31.13 4.06 1.48
C ASN A 532 -30.74 5.20 2.45
N PHE A 533 -29.57 5.81 2.25
CA PHE A 533 -29.13 6.95 3.05
C PHE A 533 -29.92 8.19 2.65
N LYS A 534 -30.75 8.70 3.56
CA LYS A 534 -31.44 9.99 3.39
C LYS A 534 -30.52 11.09 3.93
N ASN A 535 -30.17 12.06 3.08
CA ASN A 535 -29.42 13.25 3.48
C ASN A 535 -30.20 14.14 4.42
#